data_AF-A0A382DIN7-F1
#
_entry.id   AF-A0A382DIN7-F1
#
_cell.length_a   1.000
_cell.length_b   1.000
_cell.length_c   1.000
_cell.angle_alpha   90.00
_cell.angle_beta   90.00
_cell.angle_gamma   90.00
#
_symmetry.space_group_name_H-M   'P 1'
#
loop_
_entity.id
_entity.type
_entity.pdbx_description
1 polymer ?
#
loop_
_entity_poly.entity_id
_entity_poly.type
_entity_poly.pdbx_seq_one_letter_code
_entity_poly.pdbx_strand_id
1 'polypeptide(L)'
;MSDAIDVSDRTKFAMPVRNLISLLASVAVGVWAYFGIIERLNSIETNYILMQADVVKNSTFSRDWPLGRAGSLPQDSEQYMLIEFISKELTQLKHNIETGKAPYDQQQALTLEFYEKRIEGLESRMEKLKDAVAELKASNGH
;
A
#
# COMPACT_ATOMS: atom_id res chain seq x y z
N MET A 1 70.42 -46.00 -11.23
CA MET A 1 69.06 -45.86 -11.77
C MET A 1 68.69 -44.38 -11.56
N SER A 2 69.11 -43.45 -12.44
CA SER A 2 68.42 -42.99 -13.66
C SER A 2 66.97 -42.59 -13.35
N ASP A 3 66.56 -41.32 -13.37
CA ASP A 3 66.73 -40.35 -14.47
C ASP A 3 67.20 -38.97 -14.03
N ALA A 4 68.30 -38.51 -14.62
CA ALA A 4 68.46 -37.08 -14.89
C ALA A 4 67.52 -36.78 -16.07
N ILE A 5 66.54 -35.91 -15.86
CA ILE A 5 65.81 -35.30 -16.97
C ILE A 5 66.82 -34.40 -17.70
N ASP A 6 67.45 -34.98 -18.71
CA ASP A 6 68.31 -34.29 -19.67
C ASP A 6 67.38 -33.62 -20.69
N VAL A 7 66.90 -32.42 -20.33
CA VAL A 7 66.14 -31.57 -21.26
C VAL A 7 67.13 -31.02 -22.26
N SER A 8 67.21 -31.70 -23.41
CA SER A 8 67.92 -31.30 -24.63
C SER A 8 68.02 -29.78 -24.81
N ASP A 9 69.24 -29.27 -24.64
CA ASP A 9 69.62 -27.86 -24.60
C ASP A 9 69.83 -27.25 -26.00
N ARG A 10 68.92 -27.57 -26.94
CA ARG A 10 69.01 -27.14 -28.37
C ARG A 10 68.00 -26.10 -28.82
N THR A 11 67.29 -25.48 -27.89
CA THR A 11 66.74 -24.14 -28.13
C THR A 11 67.26 -23.24 -27.04
N LYS A 12 68.51 -22.78 -27.20
CA LYS A 12 68.99 -21.62 -26.44
C LYS A 12 68.02 -20.49 -26.75
N PHE A 13 67.16 -20.15 -25.80
CA PHE A 13 66.36 -18.94 -25.88
C PHE A 13 67.35 -17.79 -26.10
N ALA A 14 67.41 -17.27 -27.32
CA ALA A 14 68.40 -16.28 -27.74
C ALA A 14 68.17 -14.91 -27.07
N MET A 15 67.16 -14.79 -26.21
CA MET A 15 66.79 -13.58 -25.51
C MET A 15 66.86 -13.78 -23.99
N PRO A 16 67.27 -12.74 -23.23
CA PRO A 16 67.31 -12.80 -21.77
C PRO A 16 65.93 -13.16 -21.19
N VAL A 17 65.88 -14.13 -20.28
CA VAL A 17 64.62 -14.60 -19.63
C VAL A 17 63.82 -13.45 -19.00
N ARG A 18 64.50 -12.41 -18.51
CA ARG A 18 63.87 -11.19 -17.99
C ARG A 18 63.01 -10.46 -19.04
N ASN A 19 63.42 -10.47 -20.30
CA ASN A 19 62.64 -9.86 -21.40
C ASN A 19 61.38 -10.68 -21.69
N LEU A 20 61.49 -12.01 -21.65
CA LEU A 20 60.34 -12.90 -21.83
C LEU A 20 59.32 -12.74 -20.69
N ILE A 21 59.78 -12.69 -19.43
CA ILE A 21 58.91 -12.47 -18.27
C ILE A 21 58.25 -11.10 -18.33
N SER A 22 59.00 -10.06 -18.72
CA SER A 22 58.45 -8.71 -18.95
C SER A 22 57.34 -8.71 -20.00
N LEU A 23 57.54 -9.41 -21.10
CA LEU A 23 56.54 -9.53 -22.16
C LEU A 23 55.28 -10.25 -21.65
N LEU A 24 55.43 -11.38 -20.98
CA LEU A 24 54.31 -12.13 -20.41
C LEU A 24 53.53 -11.30 -19.37
N ALA A 25 54.23 -10.60 -18.48
CA ALA A 25 53.60 -9.71 -17.50
C ALA A 25 52.84 -8.56 -18.18
N SER A 26 53.41 -7.96 -19.24
CA SER A 26 52.75 -6.89 -19.99
C SER A 26 51.47 -7.37 -20.68
N VAL A 27 51.49 -8.58 -21.27
CA VAL A 27 50.32 -9.18 -21.90
C VAL A 27 49.27 -9.53 -20.86
N ALA A 28 49.65 -10.08 -19.70
CA ALA A 28 48.73 -10.42 -18.63
C ALA A 28 47.98 -9.18 -18.09
N VAL A 29 48.67 -8.06 -17.88
CA VAL A 29 48.04 -6.79 -17.46
C VAL A 29 47.13 -6.25 -18.55
N GLY A 30 47.53 -6.35 -19.83
CA GLY A 30 46.70 -5.93 -20.96
C GLY A 30 45.39 -6.71 -21.06
N VAL A 31 45.45 -8.03 -20.91
CA VAL A 31 44.28 -8.91 -20.92
C VAL A 31 43.36 -8.62 -19.72
N TRP A 32 43.92 -8.45 -18.52
CA TRP A 32 43.15 -8.10 -17.33
C TRP A 32 42.43 -6.76 -17.48
N ALA A 33 43.14 -5.72 -17.95
CA ALA A 33 42.55 -4.41 -18.16
C ALA A 33 41.46 -4.44 -19.25
N TYR A 34 41.68 -5.16 -20.35
CA TYR A 34 40.72 -5.30 -21.43
C TYR A 34 39.41 -5.93 -20.95
N PHE A 35 39.48 -7.06 -20.24
CA PHE A 35 38.28 -7.70 -19.70
C PHE A 35 37.58 -6.85 -18.64
N GLY A 36 38.32 -6.18 -17.76
CA GLY A 36 37.74 -5.30 -16.75
C GLY A 36 37.01 -4.09 -17.35
N ILE A 37 37.52 -3.53 -18.44
CA ILE A 37 36.86 -2.42 -19.17
C ILE A 37 35.59 -2.94 -19.85
N ILE A 38 35.64 -4.09 -20.52
CA ILE A 38 34.50 -4.64 -21.24
C ILE A 38 33.35 -5.01 -20.31
N GLU A 39 33.65 -5.65 -19.18
CA GLU A 39 32.62 -6.01 -18.19
C GLU A 39 31.90 -4.77 -17.65
N ARG A 40 32.66 -3.71 -17.33
CA ARG A 40 32.09 -2.43 -16.89
C ARG A 40 31.26 -1.78 -17.99
N LEU A 41 31.74 -1.82 -19.23
CA LEU A 41 31.02 -1.24 -20.37
C LEU A 41 29.69 -1.94 -20.61
N ASN A 42 29.68 -3.28 -20.61
CA ASN A 42 28.47 -4.08 -20.75
C ASN A 42 27.46 -3.82 -19.62
N SER A 43 27.95 -3.66 -18.39
CA SER A 43 27.12 -3.33 -17.22
C SER A 43 26.48 -1.95 -17.37
N ILE A 44 27.26 -0.95 -17.81
CA ILE A 44 26.78 0.41 -18.04
C ILE A 44 25.74 0.42 -19.17
N GLU A 45 26.01 -0.27 -20.27
CA GLU A 45 25.10 -0.36 -21.42
C GLU A 45 23.77 -1.00 -21.03
N THR A 46 23.80 -2.10 -20.28
CA THR A 46 22.59 -2.76 -19.78
C THR A 46 21.79 -1.82 -18.87
N ASN A 47 22.46 -1.14 -17.93
CA ASN A 47 21.80 -0.18 -17.04
C ASN A 47 21.20 1.00 -17.81
N TYR A 48 21.89 1.48 -18.84
CA TYR A 48 21.41 2.57 -19.69
C TYR A 48 20.15 2.15 -20.45
N ILE A 49 20.11 0.95 -21.03
CA ILE A 49 18.94 0.41 -21.72
C ILE A 49 17.75 0.27 -20.76
N LEU A 50 17.98 -0.27 -19.55
CA LEU A 50 16.95 -0.39 -18.52
C LEU A 50 16.41 0.98 -18.10
N MET A 51 17.30 1.94 -17.82
CA MET A 51 16.91 3.29 -17.45
C MET A 51 16.11 3.98 -18.56
N GLN A 52 16.52 3.83 -19.82
CA GLN A 52 15.78 4.38 -20.96
C GLN A 52 14.39 3.75 -21.09
N ALA A 53 14.29 2.43 -20.94
CA ALA A 53 13.01 1.73 -20.96
C ALA A 53 12.08 2.20 -19.83
N ASP A 54 12.60 2.43 -18.62
CA ASP A 54 11.82 2.90 -17.48
C ASP A 54 11.35 4.34 -17.66
N VAL A 55 12.20 5.23 -18.20
CA VAL A 55 11.80 6.61 -18.55
C VAL A 55 10.69 6.61 -19.59
N VAL A 56 10.80 5.79 -20.64
CA VAL A 56 9.76 5.67 -21.67
C VAL A 56 8.46 5.15 -21.06
N LYS A 57 8.51 4.05 -20.29
CA LYS A 57 7.33 3.49 -19.61
C LYS A 57 6.66 4.52 -18.70
N ASN A 58 7.44 5.25 -17.91
CA ASN A 58 6.92 6.29 -17.01
C ASN A 58 6.27 7.45 -17.79
N SER A 59 6.90 7.90 -18.87
CA SER A 59 6.33 8.92 -19.75
C SER A 59 5.03 8.45 -20.41
N THR A 60 5.00 7.20 -20.90
CA THR A 60 3.78 6.61 -21.46
C THR A 60 2.68 6.48 -20.41
N PHE A 61 3.00 6.01 -19.20
CA PHE A 61 2.04 5.93 -18.10
C PHE A 61 1.49 7.31 -17.76
N SER A 62 2.35 8.30 -17.54
CA SER A 62 1.95 9.65 -17.18
C SER A 62 1.06 10.31 -18.23
N ARG A 63 1.31 10.04 -19.51
CA ARG A 63 0.50 10.56 -20.62
C ARG A 63 -0.82 9.79 -20.78
N ASP A 64 -0.77 8.47 -20.74
CA ASP A 64 -1.89 7.61 -21.12
C ASP A 64 -2.86 7.34 -19.94
N TRP A 65 -2.39 7.49 -18.69
CA TRP A 65 -3.18 7.39 -17.47
C TRP A 65 -4.35 8.39 -17.41
N PRO A 66 -4.14 9.72 -17.53
CA PRO A 66 -5.25 10.67 -17.53
C PRO A 66 -6.19 10.51 -18.74
N LEU A 67 -5.73 9.84 -19.80
CA LEU A 67 -6.50 9.60 -21.01
C LEU A 67 -7.27 8.26 -20.99
N GLY A 68 -7.10 7.43 -19.95
CA GLY A 68 -7.70 6.10 -19.88
C GLY A 68 -7.18 5.10 -20.94
N ARG A 69 -6.07 5.42 -21.61
CA ARG A 69 -5.46 4.58 -22.66
C ARG A 69 -4.44 3.59 -22.11
N ALA A 70 -4.06 3.73 -20.84
CA ALA A 70 -3.11 2.86 -20.14
C ALA A 70 -3.66 1.44 -19.86
N GLY A 71 -4.93 1.20 -20.17
CA GLY A 71 -5.63 -0.05 -19.82
C GLY A 71 -5.99 -0.11 -18.33
N SER A 72 -6.63 -1.20 -17.91
CA SER A 72 -6.91 -1.47 -16.51
C SER A 72 -5.68 -2.12 -15.87
N LEU A 73 -4.97 -1.38 -15.02
CA LEU A 73 -3.95 -2.01 -14.18
C LEU A 73 -4.67 -3.01 -13.24
N PRO A 74 -4.07 -4.17 -12.90
CA PRO A 74 -4.72 -5.16 -12.03
C PRO A 74 -5.25 -4.58 -10.70
N GLN A 75 -4.55 -3.59 -10.15
CA GLN A 75 -4.93 -2.87 -8.92
C GLN A 75 -6.19 -1.99 -9.10
N ASP A 76 -6.49 -1.56 -10.32
CA ASP A 76 -7.64 -0.73 -10.64
C ASP A 76 -8.95 -1.51 -10.44
N SER A 77 -8.96 -2.80 -10.79
CA SER A 77 -10.11 -3.69 -10.56
C SER A 77 -10.47 -3.83 -9.08
N GLU A 78 -9.46 -3.97 -8.20
CA GLU A 78 -9.67 -4.03 -6.75
C GLU A 78 -10.13 -2.68 -6.20
N GLN A 79 -9.55 -1.58 -6.70
CA GLN A 79 -9.93 -0.24 -6.32
C GLN A 79 -11.38 0.08 -6.72
N TYR A 80 -11.81 -0.31 -7.92
CA TYR A 80 -13.20 -0.16 -8.35
C TYR A 80 -14.17 -0.97 -7.48
N MET A 81 -13.78 -2.19 -7.06
CA MET A 81 -14.57 -2.98 -6.13
C MET A 81 -14.74 -2.27 -4.77
N LEU A 82 -13.66 -1.70 -4.24
CA LEU A 82 -13.69 -0.96 -2.98
C LEU A 82 -14.52 0.33 -3.10
N ILE A 83 -14.39 1.07 -4.20
CA ILE A 83 -15.19 2.27 -4.46
C ILE A 83 -16.67 1.93 -4.53
N GLU A 84 -17.03 0.84 -5.22
CA GLU A 84 -18.42 0.37 -5.32
C GLU A 84 -18.97 -0.03 -3.94
N PHE A 85 -18.15 -0.71 -3.12
CA PHE A 85 -18.53 -1.05 -1.75
C PHE A 85 -18.79 0.20 -0.89
N ILE A 86 -17.87 1.18 -0.92
CA ILE A 86 -18.01 2.44 -0.18
C ILE A 86 -19.23 3.23 -0.67
N SER A 87 -19.49 3.26 -1.97
CA SER A 87 -20.67 3.91 -2.56
C SER A 87 -21.98 3.31 -2.05
N LYS A 88 -22.04 1.98 -1.92
CA LYS A 88 -23.18 1.27 -1.32
C LYS A 88 -23.35 1.59 0.15
N GLU A 89 -22.28 1.57 0.93
CA GLU A 89 -22.33 1.94 2.36
C GLU A 89 -22.78 3.39 2.55
N LEU A 90 -22.26 4.32 1.74
CA LEU A 90 -22.66 5.72 1.75
C LEU A 90 -24.15 5.87 1.43
N THR A 91 -24.65 5.14 0.42
CA THR A 91 -26.06 5.16 0.04
C THR A 91 -26.95 4.62 1.16
N GLN A 92 -26.53 3.53 1.81
CA GLN A 92 -27.25 2.98 2.95
C GLN A 92 -27.25 3.93 4.15
N LEU A 93 -26.11 4.59 4.43
CA LEU A 93 -26.00 5.60 5.47
C LEU A 93 -26.93 6.79 5.18
N LYS A 94 -26.92 7.30 3.94
CA LYS A 94 -27.84 8.36 3.49
C LYS A 94 -29.29 7.96 3.69
N HIS A 95 -29.67 6.74 3.30
CA HIS A 95 -31.02 6.22 3.46
C HIS A 95 -31.43 6.13 4.94
N ASN A 96 -30.53 5.66 5.81
CA ASN A 96 -30.80 5.59 7.26
C ASN A 96 -31.00 6.98 7.86
N ILE A 97 -30.25 7.98 7.41
CA ILE A 97 -30.42 9.38 7.83
C ILE A 97 -31.77 9.93 7.34
N GLU A 98 -32.09 9.78 6.05
CA GLU A 98 -33.34 10.30 5.47
C GLU A 98 -34.59 9.67 6.09
N THR A 99 -34.51 8.40 6.50
CA THR A 99 -35.63 7.69 7.14
C THR A 99 -35.71 7.89 8.65
N GLY A 100 -34.82 8.71 9.25
CA GLY A 100 -34.75 8.90 10.71
C GLY A 100 -34.40 7.61 11.47
N LYS A 101 -33.83 6.63 10.77
CA LYS A 101 -33.39 5.34 11.29
C LYS A 101 -31.89 5.35 11.60
N ALA A 102 -31.27 6.53 11.63
CA ALA A 102 -29.89 6.62 12.09
C ALA A 102 -29.81 6.04 13.51
N PRO A 103 -28.74 5.30 13.87
CA PRO A 103 -28.64 4.64 15.17
C PRO A 103 -28.89 5.58 16.35
N TYR A 104 -28.44 6.83 16.24
CA TYR A 104 -28.66 7.87 17.25
C TYR A 104 -30.11 8.38 17.30
N ASP A 105 -30.81 8.45 16.17
CA ASP A 105 -32.20 8.91 16.11
C ASP A 105 -33.15 7.85 16.70
N GLN A 106 -32.89 6.57 16.44
CA GLN A 106 -33.66 5.47 17.02
C GLN A 106 -33.51 5.42 18.55
N GLN A 107 -32.28 5.63 19.05
CA GLN A 107 -32.03 5.71 20.49
C GLN A 107 -32.74 6.91 21.11
N GLN A 108 -32.67 8.08 20.46
CA GLN A 108 -33.39 9.27 20.91
C GLN A 108 -34.90 9.03 20.97
N ALA A 109 -35.49 8.43 19.93
CA ALA A 109 -36.91 8.09 19.89
C ALA A 109 -37.30 7.17 21.06
N LEU A 110 -36.54 6.11 21.32
CA LEU A 110 -36.78 5.20 22.45
C LEU A 110 -36.65 5.91 23.81
N THR A 111 -35.66 6.79 23.97
CA THR A 111 -35.52 7.58 25.21
C THR A 111 -36.69 8.55 25.40
N LEU A 112 -37.20 9.14 24.31
CA LEU A 112 -38.34 10.04 24.36
C LEU A 112 -39.61 9.27 24.75
N GLU A 113 -39.84 8.09 24.17
CA GLU A 113 -40.94 7.18 24.54
C GLU A 113 -40.87 6.76 26.02
N PHE A 114 -39.65 6.49 26.52
CA PHE A 114 -39.45 6.17 27.94
C PHE A 114 -39.79 7.37 28.85
N TYR A 115 -39.41 8.59 28.45
CA TYR A 115 -39.79 9.79 29.20
C TYR A 115 -41.29 10.07 29.14
N GLU A 116 -41.93 9.88 27.99
CA GLU A 116 -43.39 10.00 27.80
C GLU A 116 -44.14 9.10 28.79
N LYS A 117 -43.84 7.80 28.81
CA LYS A 117 -44.45 6.84 29.77
C LYS A 117 -44.24 7.23 31.22
N ARG A 118 -43.09 7.80 31.56
CA ARG A 118 -42.82 8.27 32.92
C ARG A 118 -43.63 9.51 33.27
N ILE A 119 -43.80 10.44 32.34
CA ILE A 119 -44.62 11.64 32.52
C ILE A 119 -46.09 11.25 32.69
N GLU A 120 -46.64 10.37 31.85
CA GLU A 120 -48.01 9.85 31.99
C GLU A 120 -48.23 9.20 33.37
N GLY A 121 -47.27 8.41 33.84
CA GLY A 121 -47.32 7.81 35.18
C GLY A 121 -47.27 8.84 36.31
N LEU A 122 -46.54 9.95 36.13
CA LEU A 122 -46.51 11.06 37.09
C LEU A 122 -47.82 11.85 37.09
N GLU A 123 -48.38 12.12 35.91
CA GLU A 123 -49.67 12.81 35.75
C GLU A 123 -50.80 12.01 36.41
N SER A 124 -50.89 10.70 36.17
CA SER A 124 -51.88 9.84 36.84
C SER A 124 -51.76 9.84 38.36
N ARG A 125 -50.53 9.86 38.89
CA ARG A 125 -50.29 9.98 40.34
C ARG A 125 -50.67 11.35 40.88
N MET A 126 -50.40 12.42 40.11
CA MET A 126 -50.78 13.78 40.47
C MET A 126 -52.30 13.94 40.53
N GLU A 127 -53.04 13.35 39.61
CA GLU A 127 -54.51 13.36 39.59
C GLU A 127 -55.08 12.66 40.84
N LYS A 128 -54.60 11.46 41.17
CA LYS A 128 -54.96 10.75 42.40
C LYS A 128 -54.65 11.56 43.67
N LEU A 129 -53.51 12.26 43.69
CA LEU A 129 -53.12 13.10 44.82
C LEU A 129 -54.07 14.30 44.97
N LYS A 130 -54.45 14.91 43.84
CA LYS A 130 -55.42 16.02 43.79
C LYS A 130 -56.78 15.57 44.31
N ASP A 131 -57.26 14.40 43.90
CA ASP A 131 -58.54 13.85 44.36
C ASP A 131 -58.51 13.56 45.87
N ALA A 132 -57.44 12.92 46.36
CA ALA A 132 -57.26 12.68 47.80
C ALA A 132 -57.23 13.99 48.61
N VAL A 133 -56.57 15.04 48.10
CA VAL A 133 -56.57 16.36 48.75
C VAL A 133 -57.95 17.01 48.71
N ALA A 134 -58.70 16.86 47.62
CA ALA A 134 -60.07 17.36 47.53
C ALA A 134 -61.00 16.65 48.53
N GLU A 135 -60.89 15.33 48.67
CA GLU A 135 -61.63 14.56 49.68
C GLU A 135 -61.27 14.98 51.11
N LEU A 136 -59.98 15.14 51.42
CA LEU A 136 -59.54 15.62 52.74
C LEU A 136 -60.07 17.02 53.06
N LYS A 137 -60.11 17.92 52.06
CA LYS A 137 -60.65 19.27 52.24
C LYS A 137 -62.18 19.26 52.41
N ALA A 138 -62.90 18.35 51.75
CA ALA A 138 -64.32 18.14 51.97
C ALA A 138 -64.61 17.52 53.35
N SER A 139 -63.74 16.63 53.84
CA SER A 139 -63.84 15.99 55.15
C SER A 139 -63.58 16.94 56.33
N ASN A 140 -62.73 17.96 56.15
CA ASN A 140 -62.36 18.93 57.19
C ASN A 140 -63.24 20.21 57.18
N GLY A 141 -64.39 20.19 56.48
CA GLY A 141 -65.32 21.32 56.32
C GLY A 141 -66.46 21.38 57.34
N HIS A 142 -66.34 20.72 58.50
CA HIS A 142 -67.19 20.94 59.68
C HIS A 142 -66.41 21.65 60.78
#